data_AF-A9DNH3-F1
#
_entry.id   AF-A9DNH3-F1
#
_cell.length_a   1.000
_cell.length_b   1.000
_cell.length_c   1.000
_cell.angle_alpha   90.00
_cell.angle_beta   90.00
_cell.angle_gamma   90.00
#
_symmetry.space_group_name_H-M   'P 1'
#
loop_
_entity.id
_entity.type
_entity.pdbx_description
1 polymer ?
#
loop_
_entity_poly.entity_id
_entity_poly.type
_entity_poly.pdbx_seq_one_letter_code
_entity_poly.pdbx_strand_id
1 'polypeptide(L)'
;MDNINNIQKEFLGSGWSFPVTFSVENHQLQLTKYETNINEMIHLILQTTLGERPFSPQFGSGLQTFFFKEMRPTLQGEIREAVKTALLNNEPRIKVLAVEVTFSDIQNGLVEVTINYMYNQTNTRHNYVYPFFIKEGTNLQR
;
A
#
# COMPACT_ATOMS: atom_id res chain seq x y z
N MET A 1 24.08 16.08 -13.91
CA MET A 1 23.32 16.26 -12.65
C MET A 1 22.19 15.24 -12.51
N ASP A 2 21.88 14.45 -13.55
CA ASP A 2 20.76 13.49 -13.55
C ASP A 2 21.02 12.18 -12.79
N ASN A 3 22.29 11.81 -12.59
CA ASN A 3 22.65 10.55 -11.93
C ASN A 3 22.33 10.50 -10.43
N ILE A 4 22.41 11.64 -9.73
CA ILE A 4 22.17 11.68 -8.27
C ILE A 4 20.67 11.52 -7.97
N ASN A 5 19.80 12.11 -8.80
CA ASN A 5 18.34 11.97 -8.68
C ASN A 5 17.87 10.54 -8.95
N ASN A 6 18.54 9.82 -9.87
CA ASN A 6 18.17 8.45 -10.22
C ASN A 6 18.51 7.45 -9.10
N ILE A 7 19.69 7.62 -8.46
CA ILE A 7 20.11 6.81 -7.31
C ILE A 7 19.16 7.00 -6.12
N GLN A 8 18.67 8.23 -5.89
CA GLN A 8 17.70 8.51 -4.81
C GLN A 8 16.34 7.84 -5.04
N LYS A 9 15.92 7.66 -6.29
CA LYS A 9 14.63 7.02 -6.62
C LYS A 9 14.71 5.50 -6.70
N GLU A 10 15.88 4.93 -6.95
CA GLU A 10 16.11 3.49 -7.10
C GLU A 10 15.56 2.64 -5.94
N PHE A 11 15.58 3.20 -4.71
CA PHE A 11 15.05 2.55 -3.51
C PHE A 11 13.54 2.28 -3.55
N LEU A 12 12.76 3.07 -4.29
CA LEU A 12 11.30 2.88 -4.39
C LEU A 12 10.92 1.62 -5.19
N GLY A 13 11.89 1.07 -5.93
CA GLY A 13 11.76 -0.15 -6.71
C GLY A 13 11.07 0.06 -8.07
N SER A 14 10.97 -1.04 -8.80
CA SER A 14 10.24 -1.15 -10.05
C SER A 14 9.42 -2.43 -10.06
N GLY A 15 8.24 -2.38 -10.64
CA GLY A 15 7.34 -3.52 -10.74
C GLY A 15 6.61 -3.53 -12.07
N TRP A 16 5.73 -4.51 -12.22
CA TRP A 16 4.83 -4.57 -13.38
C TRP A 16 3.91 -3.36 -13.37
N SER A 17 3.63 -2.81 -14.54
CA SER A 17 2.63 -1.76 -14.65
C SER A 17 1.24 -2.31 -14.32
N PHE A 18 0.38 -1.45 -13.77
CA PHE A 18 -1.05 -1.72 -13.70
C PHE A 18 -1.84 -0.68 -14.50
N PRO A 19 -2.63 -1.08 -15.52
CA PRO A 19 -2.88 -2.46 -15.96
C PRO A 19 -1.64 -3.14 -16.55
N VAL A 20 -1.61 -4.48 -16.46
CA VAL A 20 -0.52 -5.31 -16.99
C VAL A 20 -0.59 -5.25 -18.52
N THR A 21 0.42 -4.64 -19.14
CA THR A 21 0.46 -4.40 -20.58
C THR A 21 1.80 -4.82 -21.17
N PHE A 22 1.78 -5.20 -22.45
CA PHE A 22 2.96 -5.56 -23.22
C PHE A 22 3.16 -4.54 -24.33
N SER A 23 4.37 -4.02 -24.48
CA SER A 23 4.68 -3.10 -25.56
C SER A 23 4.80 -3.86 -26.88
N VAL A 24 4.15 -3.33 -27.91
CA VAL A 24 4.14 -3.91 -29.26
C VAL A 24 5.51 -3.76 -29.93
N GLU A 25 6.29 -2.74 -29.58
CA GLU A 25 7.58 -2.43 -30.23
C GLU A 25 8.69 -3.40 -29.82
N ASN A 26 8.75 -3.73 -28.53
CA ASN A 26 9.84 -4.54 -27.97
C ASN A 26 9.35 -5.90 -27.44
N HIS A 27 8.05 -6.19 -27.51
CA HIS A 27 7.42 -7.41 -26.99
C HIS A 27 7.73 -7.68 -25.51
N GLN A 28 8.05 -6.62 -24.74
CA GLN A 28 8.36 -6.72 -23.33
C GLN A 28 7.19 -6.27 -22.47
N LEU A 29 7.17 -6.80 -21.25
CA LEU A 29 6.25 -6.36 -20.22
C LEU A 29 6.56 -4.90 -19.83
N GLN A 30 5.52 -4.07 -19.78
CA GLN A 30 5.65 -2.71 -19.31
C GLN A 30 5.88 -2.69 -17.79
N LEU A 31 6.89 -1.94 -17.36
CA LEU A 31 7.25 -1.77 -15.96
C LEU A 31 6.99 -0.35 -15.52
N THR A 32 6.47 -0.19 -14.31
CA THR A 32 6.39 1.10 -13.63
C THR A 32 7.47 1.21 -12.58
N LYS A 33 7.97 2.43 -12.41
CA LYS A 33 9.10 2.72 -11.53
C LYS A 33 8.70 3.78 -10.52
N TYR A 34 9.29 3.67 -9.33
CA TYR A 34 9.33 4.74 -8.36
C TYR A 34 7.94 5.23 -7.93
N GLU A 35 7.69 6.54 -8.03
CA GLU A 35 6.45 7.20 -7.64
C GLU A 35 5.24 6.69 -8.42
N THR A 36 5.39 6.43 -9.73
CA THR A 36 4.30 5.88 -10.55
C THR A 36 3.87 4.52 -10.06
N ASN A 37 4.82 3.66 -9.67
CA ASN A 37 4.50 2.35 -9.13
C ASN A 37 3.76 2.43 -7.79
N ILE A 38 4.10 3.41 -6.94
CA ILE A 38 3.40 3.63 -5.68
C ILE A 38 1.97 4.11 -5.92
N ASN A 39 1.76 5.03 -6.87
CA ASN A 39 0.42 5.52 -7.21
C ASN A 39 -0.47 4.40 -7.73
N GLU A 40 0.06 3.54 -8.59
CA GLU A 40 -0.64 2.35 -9.08
C GLU A 40 -0.96 1.37 -7.95
N MET A 41 -0.04 1.15 -7.01
CA MET A 41 -0.28 0.28 -5.86
C MET A 41 -1.33 0.84 -4.89
N ILE A 42 -1.31 2.15 -4.61
CA ILE A 42 -2.37 2.81 -3.83
C ILE A 42 -3.73 2.58 -4.51
N HIS A 43 -3.80 2.79 -5.83
CA HIS A 43 -5.03 2.56 -6.59
C HIS A 43 -5.51 1.10 -6.48
N LEU A 44 -4.60 0.14 -6.63
CA LEU A 44 -4.90 -1.29 -6.49
C LEU A 44 -5.41 -1.65 -5.10
N ILE A 45 -4.76 -1.17 -4.03
CA ILE A 45 -5.19 -1.43 -2.65
C ILE A 45 -6.61 -0.92 -2.43
N LEU A 46 -6.92 0.28 -2.93
CA LEU A 46 -8.25 0.88 -2.78
C LEU A 46 -9.32 0.16 -3.61
N GLN A 47 -8.97 -0.38 -4.78
CA GLN A 47 -9.89 -1.14 -5.63
C GLN A 47 -10.09 -2.60 -5.21
N THR A 48 -9.20 -3.15 -4.38
CA THR A 48 -9.28 -4.56 -3.98
C THR A 48 -10.15 -4.71 -2.72
N THR A 49 -11.11 -5.63 -2.75
CA THR A 49 -11.93 -5.98 -1.57
C THR A 49 -11.15 -6.95 -0.67
N LEU A 50 -11.35 -6.83 0.64
CA LEU A 50 -10.80 -7.80 1.60
C LEU A 50 -11.26 -9.22 1.27
N GLY A 51 -10.35 -10.18 1.30
CA GLY A 51 -10.62 -11.59 0.97
C GLY A 51 -10.50 -11.95 -0.52
N GLU A 52 -10.34 -11.00 -1.45
CA GLU A 52 -10.19 -11.30 -2.88
C GLU A 52 -8.90 -12.05 -3.20
N ARG A 53 -7.84 -11.85 -2.41
CA ARG A 53 -6.55 -12.54 -2.58
C ARG A 53 -6.52 -13.82 -1.73
N PRO A 54 -6.48 -15.03 -2.33
CA PRO A 54 -6.63 -16.29 -1.60
C PRO A 54 -5.61 -16.49 -0.46
N PHE A 55 -4.36 -16.08 -0.69
CA PHE A 55 -3.27 -16.22 0.28
C PHE A 55 -2.98 -14.94 1.06
N SER A 56 -3.77 -13.88 0.86
CA SER A 56 -3.61 -12.61 1.56
C SER A 56 -4.99 -11.97 1.80
N PRO A 57 -5.81 -12.57 2.67
CA PRO A 57 -7.19 -12.11 2.88
C PRO A 57 -7.29 -10.71 3.49
N GLN A 58 -6.21 -10.25 4.15
CA GLN A 58 -6.11 -8.91 4.76
C GLN A 58 -5.71 -7.82 3.74
N PHE A 59 -5.37 -8.19 2.51
CA PHE A 59 -5.00 -7.22 1.47
C PHE A 59 -6.25 -6.53 0.91
N GLY A 60 -6.16 -5.21 0.73
CA GLY A 60 -7.22 -4.38 0.17
C GLY A 60 -7.78 -3.38 1.18
N SER A 61 -8.73 -2.56 0.71
CA SER A 61 -9.36 -1.52 1.51
C SER A 61 -10.77 -1.90 1.99
N GLY A 62 -11.46 -2.78 1.26
CA GLY A 62 -12.84 -3.14 1.55
C GLY A 62 -13.83 -1.97 1.43
N LEU A 63 -13.46 -0.90 0.69
CA LEU A 63 -14.32 0.27 0.50
C LEU A 63 -15.69 -0.06 -0.11
N GLN A 64 -15.76 -1.15 -0.85
CA GLN A 64 -16.97 -1.69 -1.46
C GLN A 64 -18.06 -1.99 -0.43
N THR A 65 -17.69 -2.27 0.82
CA THR A 65 -18.64 -2.51 1.91
C THR A 65 -19.41 -1.25 2.34
N PHE A 66 -18.94 -0.06 1.95
CA PHE A 66 -19.62 1.21 2.20
C PHE A 66 -20.61 1.59 1.10
N PHE A 67 -20.66 0.85 -0.02
CA PHE A 67 -21.62 1.12 -1.08
C PHE A 67 -23.06 1.04 -0.54
N PHE A 68 -23.89 1.98 -0.99
CA PHE A 68 -25.29 2.13 -0.59
C PHE A 68 -25.53 2.46 0.89
N LYS A 69 -24.49 2.71 1.70
CA LYS A 69 -24.68 3.26 3.05
C LYS A 69 -25.11 4.73 2.97
N GLU A 70 -25.87 5.17 3.97
CA GLU A 70 -26.32 6.55 4.08
C GLU A 70 -25.15 7.51 4.30
N MET A 71 -25.13 8.63 3.56
CA MET A 71 -24.08 9.66 3.60
C MET A 71 -24.14 10.49 4.90
N ARG A 72 -23.76 9.88 6.02
CA ARG A 72 -23.67 10.53 7.34
C ARG A 72 -22.21 10.89 7.66
N PRO A 73 -21.95 11.89 8.53
CA PRO A 73 -20.60 12.20 8.99
C PRO A 73 -19.86 11.01 9.61
N THR A 74 -20.59 10.06 10.22
CA THR A 74 -20.01 8.82 10.73
C THR A 74 -19.41 7.95 9.62
N LEU A 75 -20.06 7.87 8.46
CA LEU A 75 -19.56 7.14 7.29
C LEU A 75 -18.25 7.75 6.77
N GLN A 76 -18.10 9.08 6.79
CA GLN A 76 -16.83 9.72 6.44
C GLN A 76 -15.70 9.28 7.39
N GLY A 77 -16.00 9.16 8.68
CA GLY A 77 -15.09 8.63 9.69
C GLY A 77 -14.67 7.18 9.38
N GLU A 78 -15.65 6.32 9.08
CA GLU A 78 -15.41 4.91 8.75
C GLU A 78 -14.55 4.76 7.49
N ILE A 79 -14.88 5.47 6.41
CA ILE A 79 -14.12 5.44 5.15
C ILE A 79 -12.69 5.93 5.38
N ARG A 80 -12.53 7.04 6.11
CA ARG A 80 -11.21 7.61 6.42
C ARG A 80 -10.33 6.59 7.14
N GLU A 81 -10.86 5.95 8.17
CA GLU A 81 -10.11 4.96 8.94
C GLU A 81 -9.80 3.73 8.10
N ALA A 82 -10.77 3.21 7.34
CA ALA A 82 -10.56 2.07 6.45
C ALA A 82 -9.44 2.31 5.43
N VAL A 83 -9.42 3.48 4.78
CA VAL A 83 -8.35 3.86 3.84
C VAL A 83 -7.01 3.96 4.55
N LYS A 84 -6.96 4.63 5.70
CA LYS A 84 -5.72 4.80 6.47
C LYS A 84 -5.16 3.45 6.91
N THR A 85 -5.97 2.56 7.46
CA THR A 85 -5.56 1.21 7.89
C THR A 85 -5.11 0.37 6.70
N ALA A 86 -5.83 0.43 5.58
CA ALA A 86 -5.49 -0.32 4.37
C ALA A 86 -4.12 0.09 3.81
N LEU A 87 -3.84 1.39 3.72
CA LEU A 87 -2.56 1.90 3.24
C LEU A 87 -1.42 1.59 4.23
N LEU A 88 -1.67 1.74 5.53
CA LEU A 88 -0.69 1.42 6.56
C LEU A 88 -0.23 -0.04 6.52
N ASN A 89 -1.15 -0.98 6.27
CA ASN A 89 -0.87 -2.40 6.27
C ASN A 89 -0.27 -2.90 4.95
N ASN A 90 -0.65 -2.30 3.83
CA ASN A 90 -0.34 -2.82 2.50
C ASN A 90 0.75 -2.04 1.75
N GLU A 91 1.05 -0.79 2.11
CA GLU A 91 2.05 0.04 1.42
C GLU A 91 3.07 0.68 2.39
N PRO A 92 4.11 -0.05 2.81
CA PRO A 92 5.10 0.44 3.77
C PRO A 92 6.04 1.52 3.20
N ARG A 93 6.04 1.75 1.88
CA ARG A 93 6.89 2.76 1.23
C ARG A 93 6.37 4.18 1.43
N ILE A 94 5.14 4.35 1.92
CA ILE A 94 4.55 5.67 2.19
C ILE A 94 4.24 5.84 3.68
N LYS A 95 4.20 7.10 4.10
CA LYS A 95 3.62 7.54 5.37
C LYS A 95 2.42 8.42 5.07
N VAL A 96 1.24 7.94 5.41
CA VAL A 96 0.00 8.70 5.28
C VAL A 96 0.00 9.83 6.30
N LEU A 97 -0.16 11.07 5.83
CA LEU A 97 -0.21 12.29 6.64
C LEU A 97 -1.66 12.63 7.00
N ALA A 98 -2.54 12.63 6.00
CA ALA A 98 -3.96 12.91 6.17
C ALA A 98 -4.79 12.18 5.12
N VAL A 99 -6.01 11.80 5.50
CA VAL A 99 -7.04 11.29 4.59
C VAL A 99 -8.28 12.13 4.81
N GLU A 100 -8.71 12.80 3.76
CA GLU A 100 -9.90 13.64 3.73
C GLU A 100 -10.97 12.95 2.89
N VAL A 101 -12.20 12.94 3.40
CA VAL A 101 -13.34 12.31 2.75
C VAL A 101 -14.45 13.35 2.68
N THR A 102 -14.85 13.70 1.46
CA THR A 102 -15.87 14.71 1.19
C THR A 102 -17.02 14.11 0.39
N PHE A 103 -18.23 14.51 0.74
CA PHE A 103 -19.43 14.18 -0.03
C PHE A 103 -19.63 15.27 -1.07
N SER A 104 -18.92 15.14 -2.19
CA SER A 104 -18.83 16.19 -3.20
C SER A 104 -20.12 16.30 -4.02
N ASP A 105 -20.88 15.21 -4.14
CA ASP A 105 -22.23 15.23 -4.69
C ASP A 105 -23.16 14.27 -3.95
N ILE A 106 -24.04 14.81 -3.13
CA ILE A 106 -25.00 14.02 -2.35
C ILE A 106 -26.11 13.44 -3.24
N GLN A 107 -26.48 14.12 -4.32
CA GLN A 107 -27.57 13.66 -5.19
C GLN A 107 -27.13 12.50 -6.07
N ASN A 108 -25.87 12.53 -6.52
CA ASN A 108 -25.28 11.45 -7.33
C ASN A 108 -24.50 10.41 -6.49
N GLY A 109 -24.43 10.59 -5.16
CA GLY A 109 -23.74 9.67 -4.26
C GLY A 109 -22.22 9.65 -4.44
N LEU A 110 -21.61 10.74 -4.91
CA LEU A 110 -20.17 10.84 -5.14
C LEU A 110 -19.44 11.16 -3.82
N VAL A 111 -18.49 10.30 -3.48
CA VAL A 111 -17.57 10.49 -2.36
C VAL A 111 -16.17 10.67 -2.91
N GLU A 112 -15.54 11.80 -2.61
CA GLU A 112 -14.15 12.07 -2.93
C GLU A 112 -13.27 11.72 -1.73
N VAL A 113 -12.16 11.02 -1.99
CA VAL A 113 -11.18 10.64 -0.98
C VAL A 113 -9.83 11.20 -1.39
N THR A 114 -9.35 12.19 -0.63
CA THR A 114 -8.05 12.83 -0.85
C THR A 114 -7.05 12.26 0.14
N ILE A 115 -5.94 11.72 -0.37
CA ILE A 115 -4.91 11.08 0.44
C ILE A 115 -3.63 11.90 0.33
N ASN A 116 -3.24 12.53 1.44
CA ASN A 116 -1.97 13.23 1.58
C ASN A 116 -0.95 12.28 2.20
N TYR A 117 0.16 12.01 1.51
CA TYR A 117 1.20 11.11 1.97
C TYR A 117 2.59 11.61 1.62
N MET A 118 3.57 11.05 2.31
CA MET A 118 5.00 11.27 2.10
C MET A 118 5.68 9.95 1.79
N TYR A 119 6.66 9.95 0.88
CA TYR A 119 7.49 8.78 0.61
C TYR A 119 8.47 8.52 1.76
N ASN A 120 8.59 7.28 2.21
CA ASN A 120 9.57 6.88 3.22
C ASN A 120 10.95 6.79 2.55
N GLN A 121 11.82 7.76 2.83
CA GLN A 121 13.20 7.81 2.31
C GLN A 121 14.19 6.93 3.09
N THR A 122 13.71 6.02 3.95
CA THR A 122 14.57 5.30 4.89
C THR A 122 15.23 4.08 4.25
N ASN A 123 16.49 4.25 3.83
CA ASN A 123 17.44 3.16 3.57
C ASN A 123 17.84 2.46 4.88
N THR A 124 16.90 1.78 5.52
CA THR A 124 17.21 1.01 6.73
C THR A 124 17.60 -0.40 6.35
N ARG A 125 18.92 -0.60 6.20
CA ARG A 125 19.52 -1.95 6.21
C ARG A 125 19.29 -2.56 7.59
N HIS A 126 18.19 -3.28 7.77
CA HIS A 126 17.95 -4.06 8.98
C HIS A 126 18.62 -5.42 8.83
N ASN A 127 19.57 -5.72 9.71
CA ASN A 127 20.07 -7.08 9.91
C ASN A 127 19.60 -7.55 11.29
N TYR A 128 18.72 -8.55 11.34
CA TYR A 128 18.14 -9.07 12.57
C TYR A 128 18.63 -10.51 12.78
N VAL A 129 19.54 -10.70 13.75
CA VAL A 129 20.01 -12.02 14.16
C VAL A 129 19.23 -12.42 15.41
N TYR A 130 18.31 -13.35 15.27
CA TYR A 130 17.60 -13.98 16.39
C TYR A 130 18.33 -15.27 16.79
N PRO A 131 19.00 -15.31 17.96
CA PRO A 131 19.57 -16.55 18.45
C PRO A 131 18.47 -17.47 18.98
N PHE A 132 18.06 -18.45 18.19
CA PHE A 132 17.17 -19.54 18.63
C PHE A 132 18.01 -20.76 19.03
N PHE A 133 18.22 -20.95 20.32
CA PHE A 133 18.66 -22.23 20.86
C PHE A 133 17.88 -22.56 22.12
N ILE A 134 17.36 -23.78 22.17
CA ILE A 134 16.86 -24.40 23.40
C ILE A 134 18.12 -24.71 24.20
N LYS A 135 18.28 -24.11 25.39
CA LYS A 135 19.24 -24.62 26.38
C LYS A 135 18.74 -25.99 26.81
N GLU A 136 19.12 -27.03 26.07
CA GLU A 136 19.06 -28.39 26.57
C GLU A 136 20.12 -28.48 27.66
N GLY A 137 19.66 -28.53 28.91
CA GLY A 137 20.52 -28.57 30.08
C GLY A 137 21.44 -29.77 30.02
N THR A 138 22.72 -29.53 29.77
CA THR A 138 23.75 -30.54 29.94
C THR A 138 24.80 -30.03 30.90
N ASN A 139 24.57 -30.28 32.19
CA ASN A 139 25.65 -30.47 33.14
C ASN A 139 25.23 -31.54 34.17
N LEU A 140 25.12 -32.78 33.68
CA LEU A 140 25.30 -33.95 34.53
C LEU A 140 26.81 -34.20 34.59
N GLN A 141 27.47 -33.64 35.62
CA GLN A 141 28.76 -34.17 36.07
C GLN A 141 28.53 -35.02 37.30
N ARG A 142 29.12 -36.21 37.22
CA ARG A 142 28.98 -37.37 38.10
C ARG A 142 29.76 -37.20 39.39
#